data_AF-A0A7Y0SPW6-F1
#
_entry.id   AF-A0A7Y0SPW6-F1
#
_cell.length_a   1.000
_cell.length_b   1.000
_cell.length_c   1.000
_cell.angle_alpha   90.00
_cell.angle_beta   90.00
_cell.angle_gamma   90.00
#
_symmetry.space_group_name_H-M   'P 1'
#
loop_
_entity.id
_entity.type
_entity.pdbx_description
1 polymer ?
#
loop_
_entity_poly.entity_id
_entity_poly.type
_entity_poly.pdbx_seq_one_letter_code
_entity_poly.pdbx_strand_id
1 'polypeptide(L)'
;WFKPLAYAFILLREEGYPSVFYADYYGAQYSDKGHDINMVKVPYIEELVTLRKDYAYGKQHSYLDHWDVIGWTREGDANHPHSMAVIMSDGPGGSKWMYTGKPSARYVD
;
A
#
# COMPACT_ATOMS: atom_id res chain seq x y z
N TRP A 1 6.08 -12.69 -3.20
CA TRP A 1 7.09 -11.67 -2.88
C TRP A 1 6.59 -10.27 -3.25
N PHE A 2 6.23 -9.98 -4.51
CA PHE A 2 5.81 -8.62 -4.94
C PHE A 2 4.35 -8.23 -4.63
N LYS A 3 3.45 -9.19 -4.42
CA LYS A 3 2.02 -8.89 -4.25
C LYS A 3 1.69 -7.85 -3.15
N PRO A 4 2.29 -7.90 -1.93
CA PRO A 4 2.04 -6.87 -0.91
C PRO A 4 2.43 -5.46 -1.38
N LEU A 5 3.56 -5.34 -2.10
CA LEU A 5 4.01 -4.08 -2.69
C LEU A 5 3.04 -3.56 -3.74
N ALA A 6 2.54 -4.44 -4.62
CA ALA A 6 1.53 -4.09 -5.61
C ALA A 6 0.22 -3.61 -4.95
N TYR A 7 -0.22 -4.29 -3.88
CA TYR A 7 -1.40 -3.87 -3.11
C TYR A 7 -1.19 -2.53 -2.42
N ALA A 8 -0.04 -2.31 -1.77
CA ALA A 8 0.28 -1.03 -1.17
C ALA A 8 0.23 0.09 -2.21
N PHE A 9 0.77 -0.15 -3.40
CA PHE A 9 0.77 0.81 -4.50
C PHE A 9 -0.64 1.18 -4.97
N ILE A 10 -1.54 0.22 -5.19
CA ILE A 10 -2.89 0.53 -5.65
C ILE A 10 -3.81 1.03 -4.54
N LEU A 11 -3.61 0.58 -3.28
CA LEU A 11 -4.50 0.91 -2.16
C LEU A 11 -4.16 2.25 -1.51
N LEU A 12 -2.89 2.66 -1.47
CA LEU A 12 -2.49 3.82 -0.66
C LEU A 12 -2.28 5.10 -1.49
N ARG A 13 -2.36 5.00 -2.81
CA ARG A 13 -2.29 6.14 -3.72
C ARG A 13 -3.65 6.81 -3.91
N GLU A 14 -3.62 8.08 -4.32
CA GLU A 14 -4.83 8.86 -4.60
C GLU A 14 -5.53 8.40 -5.88
N GLU A 15 -4.78 7.87 -6.83
CA GLU A 15 -5.30 7.50 -8.14
C GLU A 15 -6.00 6.16 -8.16
N GLY A 16 -7.09 6.11 -8.92
CA GLY A 16 -7.80 4.88 -9.26
C GLY A 16 -8.79 4.40 -8.21
N TYR A 17 -9.47 3.31 -8.57
CA TYR A 17 -10.46 2.63 -7.75
C TYR A 17 -9.97 1.19 -7.52
N PRO A 18 -9.08 0.99 -6.52
CA PRO A 18 -8.44 -0.30 -6.33
C PRO A 18 -9.46 -1.37 -5.96
N SER A 19 -9.24 -2.56 -6.50
CA SER A 19 -10.04 -3.75 -6.22
C SER A 19 -9.14 -4.82 -5.61
N VAL A 20 -9.61 -5.44 -4.53
CA VAL A 20 -8.89 -6.53 -3.87
C VAL A 20 -9.42 -7.86 -4.39
N PHE A 21 -8.50 -8.74 -4.80
CA PHE A 21 -8.89 -10.05 -5.31
C PHE A 21 -9.22 -11.00 -4.15
N TYR A 22 -10.38 -11.65 -4.23
CA TYR A 22 -10.91 -12.47 -3.14
C TYR A 22 -9.92 -13.54 -2.66
N ALA A 23 -9.30 -14.29 -3.58
CA ALA A 23 -8.37 -15.35 -3.22
C ALA A 23 -7.04 -14.82 -2.67
N ASP A 24 -6.65 -13.58 -2.98
CA ASP A 24 -5.48 -12.97 -2.36
C ASP A 24 -5.79 -12.48 -0.94
N TYR A 25 -7.05 -12.09 -0.65
CA TYR A 25 -7.49 -11.69 0.68
C TYR A 25 -7.76 -12.87 1.62
N TYR A 26 -8.44 -13.92 1.14
CA TYR A 26 -8.88 -15.06 1.96
C TYR A 26 -8.05 -16.33 1.75
N GLY A 27 -7.22 -16.38 0.72
CA GLY A 27 -6.73 -17.65 0.18
C GLY A 27 -7.79 -18.36 -0.65
N ALA A 28 -7.41 -19.45 -1.31
CA ALA A 28 -8.34 -20.34 -1.99
C ALA A 28 -7.75 -21.75 -2.10
N GLN A 29 -8.58 -22.77 -1.89
CA GLN A 29 -8.20 -24.16 -2.10
C GLN A 29 -9.35 -24.90 -2.80
N TYR A 30 -9.10 -25.40 -4.01
CA TYR A 30 -10.10 -26.10 -4.80
C TYR A 30 -9.45 -26.93 -5.92
N SER A 31 -10.19 -27.88 -6.47
CA SER A 31 -9.77 -28.67 -7.63
C SER A 31 -10.61 -28.29 -8.84
N ASP A 32 -9.97 -27.98 -9.97
CA ASP A 32 -10.64 -27.70 -11.24
C ASP A 32 -9.90 -28.36 -12.41
N LYS A 33 -10.65 -28.96 -13.35
CA LYS A 33 -10.11 -29.64 -14.55
C LYS A 33 -8.95 -30.63 -14.29
N GLY A 34 -8.99 -31.31 -13.14
CA GLY A 34 -7.93 -32.26 -12.74
C GLY A 34 -6.68 -31.61 -12.16
N HIS A 35 -6.73 -30.32 -11.84
CA HIS A 35 -5.66 -29.60 -11.17
C HIS A 35 -6.10 -29.15 -9.77
N ASP A 36 -5.25 -29.39 -8.78
CA ASP A 36 -5.42 -28.85 -7.44
C ASP A 36 -4.79 -27.47 -7.35
N ILE A 37 -5.61 -26.48 -7.01
CA ILE A 37 -5.20 -25.09 -6.82
C ILE A 37 -5.15 -24.81 -5.32
N ASN A 38 -4.01 -24.30 -4.87
CA ASN A 38 -3.82 -23.80 -3.51
C ASN A 38 -3.21 -22.40 -3.56
N MET A 39 -3.96 -21.40 -3.11
CA MET A 39 -3.56 -20.01 -3.03
C MET A 39 -3.49 -19.60 -1.57
N VAL A 40 -2.30 -19.21 -1.14
CA VAL A 40 -2.09 -18.65 0.20
C VAL A 40 -2.51 -17.19 0.20
N LYS A 41 -3.18 -16.76 1.27
CA LYS A 41 -3.48 -15.35 1.55
C LYS A 41 -2.21 -14.51 1.42
N VAL A 42 -2.33 -13.38 0.73
CA VAL A 42 -1.26 -12.40 0.63
C VAL A 42 -1.19 -11.64 1.96
N PRO A 43 0.00 -11.52 2.58
CA PRO A 43 0.12 -10.84 3.85
C PRO A 43 -0.16 -9.34 3.69
N TYR A 44 -0.55 -8.70 4.80
CA TYR A 44 -0.74 -7.26 4.95
C TYR A 44 -1.92 -6.63 4.21
N ILE A 45 -2.71 -7.37 3.44
CA ILE A 45 -3.84 -6.75 2.71
C ILE A 45 -4.88 -6.14 3.67
N GLU A 46 -5.15 -6.78 4.81
CA GLU A 46 -6.12 -6.27 5.80
C GLU A 46 -5.68 -4.95 6.42
N GLU A 47 -4.40 -4.85 6.75
CA GLU A 47 -3.74 -3.67 7.26
C GLU A 47 -3.74 -2.56 6.19
N LEU A 48 -3.40 -2.88 4.94
CA LEU A 48 -3.41 -1.93 3.83
C LEU A 48 -4.82 -1.40 3.52
N VAL A 49 -5.85 -2.24 3.63
CA VAL A 49 -7.26 -1.81 3.48
C VAL A 49 -7.65 -0.86 4.61
N THR A 50 -7.23 -1.15 5.84
CA THR A 50 -7.46 -0.26 7.00
C THR A 50 -6.75 1.08 6.81
N LEU A 51 -5.48 1.06 6.40
CA LEU A 51 -4.72 2.27 6.09
C LEU A 51 -5.35 3.07 4.96
N ARG A 52 -5.86 2.41 3.91
CA ARG A 52 -6.61 3.11 2.86
C ARG A 52 -7.83 3.81 3.43
N LYS A 53 -8.60 3.11 4.27
CA LYS A 53 -9.86 3.61 4.84
C LYS A 53 -9.65 4.83 5.73
N ASP A 54 -8.55 4.91 6.47
CA ASP A 54 -8.37 5.91 7.52
C ASP A 54 -7.27 6.95 7.23
N TYR A 55 -6.30 6.65 6.36
CA TYR A 55 -5.09 7.47 6.16
C TYR A 55 -4.81 7.88 4.70
N ALA A 56 -5.34 7.18 3.70
CA ALA A 56 -5.05 7.45 2.29
C ALA A 56 -5.90 8.60 1.70
N TYR A 57 -5.88 9.76 2.35
CA TYR A 57 -6.65 10.95 1.99
C TYR A 57 -5.80 12.22 1.89
N GLY A 58 -6.41 13.27 1.35
CA GLY A 58 -5.73 14.54 1.13
C GLY A 58 -4.70 14.48 0.00
N LYS A 59 -3.96 15.59 -0.12
CA LYS A 59 -2.97 15.83 -1.17
C LYS A 59 -1.89 14.74 -1.16
N GLN A 60 -1.58 14.22 -2.34
CA GLN A 60 -0.48 13.30 -2.54
C GLN A 60 0.80 14.04 -2.97
N HIS A 61 1.96 13.61 -2.44
CA HIS A 61 3.27 13.94 -3.01
C HIS A 61 3.93 12.64 -3.45
N SER A 62 4.21 12.50 -4.74
CA SER A 62 4.80 11.28 -5.31
C SER A 62 6.29 11.46 -5.59
N TYR A 63 7.08 10.45 -5.22
CA TYR A 63 8.51 10.37 -5.44
C TYR A 63 8.85 9.09 -6.20
N LEU A 64 8.49 9.07 -7.49
CA LEU A 64 8.72 7.97 -8.44
C LEU A 64 9.96 8.27 -9.30
N ASP A 65 11.06 8.63 -8.63
CA ASP A 65 12.25 9.27 -9.21
C ASP A 65 13.52 8.41 -9.12
N HIS A 66 13.39 7.17 -8.65
CA HIS A 66 14.49 6.21 -8.53
C HIS A 66 14.05 4.84 -9.07
N TRP A 67 14.98 4.08 -9.65
CA TRP A 67 14.69 2.79 -10.28
C TRP A 67 14.20 1.72 -9.30
N ASP A 68 14.67 1.77 -8.04
CA ASP A 68 14.37 0.75 -7.03
C ASP A 68 13.58 1.29 -5.85
N VAL A 69 13.71 2.57 -5.51
CA VAL A 69 13.27 3.11 -4.20
C VAL A 69 12.30 4.24 -4.43
N ILE A 70 11.02 3.94 -4.31
CA ILE A 70 9.94 4.89 -4.55
C ILE A 70 9.15 5.13 -3.27
N GLY A 71 8.41 6.24 -3.25
CA GLY A 71 7.53 6.52 -2.14
C GLY A 71 6.52 7.60 -2.47
N TRP A 72 5.55 7.76 -1.58
CA TRP A 72 4.58 8.84 -1.64
C TRP A 72 4.05 9.16 -0.25
N THR A 73 3.54 10.37 -0.08
CA THR A 73 2.89 10.80 1.15
C THR A 73 1.45 11.23 0.88
N ARG A 74 0.62 11.15 1.90
CA ARG A 74 -0.78 11.61 1.93
C ARG A 74 -0.93 12.52 3.13
N GLU A 75 -1.37 13.76 2.92
CA GLU A 75 -1.42 14.78 4.00
C GLU A 75 -2.61 14.61 4.96
N GLY A 76 -3.61 13.81 4.60
CA GLY A 76 -4.91 13.79 5.24
C GLY A 76 -5.79 14.97 4.80
N ASP A 77 -7.07 14.92 5.15
CA ASP A 77 -8.06 15.98 4.89
C ASP A 77 -8.87 16.32 6.15
N ALA A 78 -9.91 17.15 6.01
CA ALA A 78 -10.74 17.59 7.13
C ALA A 78 -11.48 16.43 7.84
N ASN A 79 -11.83 15.36 7.12
CA ASN A 79 -12.52 14.19 7.65
C ASN A 79 -11.54 13.08 8.09
N HIS A 80 -10.34 13.06 7.48
CA HIS A 80 -9.29 12.08 7.74
C HIS A 80 -7.98 12.82 8.05
N PRO A 81 -7.80 13.32 9.29
CA PRO A 81 -6.73 14.28 9.62
C PRO A 81 -5.34 13.66 9.68
N HIS A 82 -5.24 12.34 9.62
CA HIS A 82 -3.99 11.60 9.71
C HIS A 82 -3.24 11.64 8.37
N SER A 83 -1.95 11.94 8.44
CA SER A 83 -1.04 11.81 7.30
C SER A 83 -0.37 10.44 7.27
N MET A 84 0.03 9.99 6.09
CA MET A 84 0.75 8.74 5.88
C MET A 84 1.94 8.97 4.95
N ALA A 85 3.00 8.19 5.17
CA ALA A 85 4.14 8.08 4.27
C ALA A 85 4.33 6.61 3.90
N VAL A 86 4.53 6.33 2.63
CA VAL A 86 4.83 4.99 2.11
C VAL A 86 6.18 5.05 1.42
N ILE A 87 7.07 4.14 1.79
CA ILE A 87 8.35 3.90 1.12
C ILE A 87 8.44 2.43 0.79
N MET A 88 8.89 2.10 -0.41
CA MET A 88 9.06 0.72 -0.84
C MET A 88 10.28 0.59 -1.75
N SER A 89 10.88 -0.61 -1.73
CA SER A 89 11.96 -0.98 -2.63
C SER A 89 11.72 -2.37 -3.23
N ASP A 90 12.04 -2.55 -4.52
CA ASP A 90 12.12 -3.85 -5.19
C ASP A 90 13.57 -4.32 -5.42
N GLY A 91 14.56 -3.50 -5.03
CA GLY A 91 15.99 -3.81 -5.03
C GLY A 91 16.63 -3.72 -3.64
N PRO A 92 17.91 -3.33 -3.53
CA PRO A 92 18.52 -3.00 -2.25
C PRO A 92 17.71 -1.92 -1.50
N GLY A 93 17.69 -2.01 -0.17
CA GLY A 93 17.07 -0.98 0.67
C GLY A 93 17.77 0.37 0.53
N GLY A 94 17.14 1.43 1.03
CA GLY A 94 17.67 2.79 0.94
C GLY A 94 16.87 3.76 1.80
N SER A 95 17.11 5.05 1.60
CA SER A 95 16.39 6.13 2.30
C SER A 95 15.89 7.17 1.30
N LYS A 96 14.81 7.86 1.67
CA LYS A 96 14.23 8.93 0.86
C LYS A 96 13.69 10.04 1.76
N TRP A 97 13.96 11.29 1.39
CA TRP A 97 13.33 12.47 2.00
C TRP A 97 11.97 12.71 1.36
N MET A 98 10.91 12.73 2.16
CA MET A 98 9.54 12.96 1.69
C MET A 98 8.83 13.98 2.57
N TYR A 99 8.11 14.91 1.94
CA TYR A 99 7.33 15.93 2.62
C TYR A 99 5.96 15.36 3.01
N THR A 100 5.62 15.42 4.31
CA THR A 100 4.41 14.77 4.84
C THR A 100 3.24 15.74 5.09
N GLY A 101 3.45 17.05 4.96
CA GLY A 101 2.41 18.06 5.24
C GLY A 101 2.02 18.24 6.71
N LYS A 102 2.63 17.49 7.64
CA LYS A 102 2.35 17.57 9.08
C LYS A 102 3.64 17.76 9.88
N PRO A 103 4.09 19.01 10.09
CA PRO A 103 5.28 19.27 10.90
C PRO A 103 5.08 18.80 12.34
N SER A 104 6.14 18.29 12.97
CA SER A 104 6.14 17.76 14.34
C SER A 104 5.19 16.58 14.60
N ALA A 105 4.67 15.93 13.56
CA ALA A 105 3.91 14.70 13.69
C ALA A 105 4.84 13.52 13.99
N ARG A 106 4.39 12.62 14.87
CA ARG A 106 5.05 11.34 15.13
C ARG A 106 4.45 10.28 14.22
N TYR A 107 5.31 9.58 13.48
CA TYR A 107 4.93 8.42 12.67
C TYR A 107 5.35 7.14 13.39
N VAL A 108 4.58 6.07 13.16
CA VAL A 108 4.81 4.73 13.71
C VAL A 108 4.71 3.75 12.55
N ASP A 109 5.63 2.79 12.50
CA ASP A 109 5.68 1.70 11.52
C ASP A 109 4.89 0.47 11.97
#